data_AF-A0A395YCA9-F1
#
_entry.id   AF-A0A395YCA9-F1
#
_cell.length_a   1.000
_cell.length_b   1.000
_cell.length_c   1.000
_cell.angle_alpha   90.00
_cell.angle_beta   90.00
_cell.angle_gamma   90.00
#
_symmetry.space_group_name_H-M   'P 1'
#
loop_
_entity.id
_entity.type
_entity.pdbx_description
1 polymer ?
#
loop_
_entity_poly.entity_id
_entity_poly.type
_entity_poly.pdbx_seq_one_letter_code
_entity_poly.pdbx_strand_id
1 'polypeptide(L)'
;MNEQKELIIARLREKGCRITKQRLELLDVILNNQCSSCKEIHYLASKVDSGIGIATVYRMVNELEDIGVISRKIVYDRAMAV
;
A
#
# COMPACT_ATOMS: atom_id res chain seq x y z
N MET A 1 -14.29 -9.01 6.35
CA MET A 1 -12.81 -9.08 6.39
C MET A 1 -12.35 -9.24 4.96
N ASN A 2 -11.51 -8.34 4.44
CA ASN A 2 -11.23 -8.26 3.01
C ASN A 2 -10.17 -9.30 2.62
N GLU A 3 -10.56 -10.41 1.99
CA GLU A 3 -9.70 -11.55 1.62
C GLU A 3 -8.46 -11.11 0.81
N GLN A 4 -8.63 -10.11 -0.07
CA GLN A 4 -7.55 -9.50 -0.83
C GLN A 4 -6.46 -8.88 0.06
N LYS A 5 -6.85 -8.22 1.16
CA LYS A 5 -5.90 -7.58 2.08
C LYS A 5 -5.04 -8.62 2.79
N GLU A 6 -5.64 -9.73 3.24
CA GLU A 6 -4.90 -10.82 3.88
C GLU A 6 -3.91 -11.48 2.92
N LEU A 7 -4.29 -11.69 1.66
CA LEU A 7 -3.39 -12.21 0.63
C LEU A 7 -2.18 -11.29 0.42
N ILE A 8 -2.40 -9.97 0.33
CA ILE A 8 -1.32 -8.99 0.18
C ILE A 8 -0.40 -9.01 1.41
N ILE A 9 -0.96 -9.08 2.62
CA ILE A 9 -0.20 -9.16 3.86
C ILE A 9 0.64 -10.45 3.90
N ALA A 10 0.09 -11.58 3.47
CA ALA A 10 0.82 -12.85 3.39
C ALA A 10 2.03 -12.73 2.44
N ARG A 11 1.84 -12.22 1.23
CA ARG A 11 2.95 -12.01 0.26
C ARG A 11 4.01 -11.04 0.78
N LEU A 12 3.60 -9.96 1.45
CA LEU A 12 4.55 -9.03 2.07
C LEU A 12 5.36 -9.73 3.18
N ARG A 13 4.74 -10.59 3.98
CA ARG A 13 5.43 -11.37 5.02
C ARG A 13 6.40 -12.39 4.42
N GLU A 14 6.02 -13.08 3.34
CA GLU A 14 6.89 -14.02 2.63
C GLU A 14 8.15 -13.35 2.09
N LYS A 15 8.05 -12.08 1.67
CA LYS A 15 9.20 -11.24 1.27
C LYS A 15 10.04 -10.72 2.44
N GLY A 16 9.64 -10.96 3.69
CA GLY A 16 10.32 -10.46 4.89
C GLY A 16 9.94 -9.03 5.28
N CYS A 17 8.88 -8.46 4.71
CA CYS A 17 8.41 -7.13 5.10
C CYS A 17 7.73 -7.20 6.48
N ARG A 18 8.26 -6.44 7.45
CA ARG A 18 7.66 -6.31 8.78
C ARG A 18 6.32 -5.59 8.72
N ILE A 19 5.22 -6.24 9.10
CA ILE A 19 3.89 -5.62 9.08
C ILE A 19 3.66 -4.84 10.39
N THR A 20 3.87 -3.52 10.35
CA THR A 20 3.60 -2.60 11.47
C THR A 20 2.19 -2.01 11.36
N LYS A 21 1.69 -1.38 12.44
CA LYS A 21 0.39 -0.68 12.43
C LYS A 21 0.30 0.36 11.30
N GLN A 22 1.34 1.18 11.14
CA GLN A 22 1.43 2.18 10.07
C GLN A 22 1.36 1.59 8.67
N ARG A 23 1.98 0.42 8.44
CA ARG A 23 1.91 -0.27 7.15
C ARG A 23 0.52 -0.82 6.87
N LEU A 24 -0.20 -1.27 7.90
CA LEU A 24 -1.60 -1.70 7.78
C LEU A 24 -2.51 -0.53 7.42
N GLU A 25 -2.39 0.61 8.12
CA GLU A 25 -3.16 1.83 7.84
C GLU A 25 -2.86 2.36 6.42
N LEU A 26 -1.59 2.38 6.03
CA LEU A 26 -1.19 2.80 4.69
C LEU A 26 -1.73 1.85 3.61
N LEU A 27 -1.72 0.54 3.86
CA LEU A 27 -2.34 -0.44 2.96
C LEU A 27 -3.85 -0.21 2.84
N ASP A 28 -4.54 0.08 3.93
CA ASP A 28 -5.96 0.43 3.91
C ASP A 28 -6.23 1.70 3.09
N VAL A 29 -5.40 2.73 3.24
CA VAL A 29 -5.51 3.95 2.43
C VAL A 29 -5.37 3.64 0.94
N ILE A 30 -4.38 2.83 0.57
CA ILE A 30 -4.11 2.46 -0.83
C ILE A 30 -5.23 1.59 -1.41
N LEU A 31 -5.79 0.65 -0.63
CA LEU A 31 -6.82 -0.27 -1.14
C LEU A 31 -8.22 0.36 -1.22
N ASN A 32 -8.51 1.35 -0.37
CA ASN A 32 -9.85 1.93 -0.26
C ASN A 32 -10.02 3.25 -1.03
N ASN A 33 -8.95 3.90 -1.45
CA ASN A 33 -9.01 5.17 -2.19
C ASN A 33 -8.53 4.97 -3.63
N GLN A 34 -8.83 5.91 -4.52
CA GLN A 34 -8.25 5.98 -5.87
C GLN A 34 -7.23 7.13 -5.93
N CYS A 35 -6.07 6.96 -5.28
CA CYS A 35 -4.96 7.92 -5.25
C CYS A 35 -4.10 7.99 -6.54
N SER A 36 -4.22 9.00 -7.37
CA SER A 36 -3.40 9.19 -8.57
C SER A 36 -1.87 9.34 -8.35
N SER A 37 -1.41 9.59 -7.11
CA SER A 37 0.00 9.84 -6.80
C SER A 37 0.43 9.47 -5.38
N CYS A 38 1.74 9.30 -5.17
CA CYS A 38 2.32 9.12 -3.82
C CYS A 38 2.04 10.31 -2.88
N LYS A 39 1.93 11.53 -3.42
CA LYS A 39 1.59 12.72 -2.63
C LYS A 39 0.17 12.64 -2.09
N GLU A 40 -0.76 12.13 -2.89
CA GLU A 40 -2.15 11.91 -2.49
C GLU A 40 -2.28 10.80 -1.45
N ILE A 41 -1.56 9.69 -1.64
CA ILE A 41 -1.47 8.61 -0.63
C ILE A 41 -0.96 9.19 0.69
N HIS A 42 0.11 9.98 0.67
CA HIS A 42 0.65 10.60 1.88
C HIS A 42 -0.33 11.58 2.53
N TYR A 43 -1.00 12.42 1.73
CA TYR A 43 -2.00 13.34 2.24
C TYR A 43 -3.11 12.61 2.99
N LEU A 44 -3.66 11.53 2.42
CA LEU A 44 -4.70 10.74 3.08
C LEU A 44 -4.18 9.97 4.29
N ALA A 45 -3.01 9.34 4.19
CA ALA A 45 -2.42 8.59 5.29
C ALA A 45 -2.05 9.48 6.49
N SER A 46 -1.54 10.69 6.23
CA SER A 46 -1.17 11.65 7.28
C SER A 46 -2.37 12.16 8.10
N LYS A 47 -3.58 12.08 7.54
CA LYS A 47 -4.82 12.39 8.29
C LYS A 47 -5.21 11.28 9.25
N VAL A 48 -4.76 10.05 9.01
CA VAL A 48 -5.03 8.88 9.86
C VAL A 48 -3.93 8.75 10.91
N ASP A 49 -2.67 8.81 10.50
CA ASP A 49 -1.50 8.83 11.38
C ASP A 49 -0.47 9.86 10.86
N SER A 50 -0.29 10.92 11.63
CA SER A 50 0.67 11.99 11.34
C SER A 50 2.14 11.53 11.40
N GLY A 51 2.42 10.35 11.96
CA GLY A 51 3.72 9.69 11.95
C GLY A 51 4.09 9.06 10.60
N ILE A 52 3.15 8.97 9.64
CA ILE A 52 3.42 8.42 8.30
C ILE A 52 4.10 9.49 7.43
N GLY A 53 5.42 9.42 7.36
CA GLY A 53 6.21 10.24 6.44
C GLY A 53 6.13 9.79 4.97
N ILE A 54 6.38 10.72 4.04
CA ILE A 54 6.40 10.45 2.59
C ILE A 54 7.38 9.34 2.19
N ALA A 55 8.52 9.21 2.88
CA ALA A 55 9.49 8.14 2.63
C ALA A 55 8.91 6.74 2.95
N THR A 56 8.01 6.64 3.93
CA THR A 56 7.30 5.40 4.24
C THR A 56 6.30 5.05 3.13
N VAL A 57 5.65 6.05 2.53
CA VAL A 57 4.79 5.86 1.36
C VAL A 57 5.57 5.27 0.19
N TYR A 58 6.70 5.88 -0.19
CA TYR A 58 7.52 5.37 -1.28
C TYR A 58 8.01 3.94 -1.04
N ARG A 59 8.48 3.63 0.18
CA ARG A 59 8.89 2.26 0.51
C ARG A 59 7.73 1.28 0.37
N MET A 60 6.54 1.62 0.87
CA MET A 60 5.37 0.74 0.77
C MET A 60 4.93 0.54 -0.68
N VAL A 61 4.92 1.59 -1.49
CA VAL A 61 4.60 1.51 -2.92
C VAL A 61 5.59 0.59 -3.64
N ASN A 62 6.89 0.72 -3.39
CA ASN A 62 7.89 -0.19 -3.97
C ASN A 62 7.67 -1.64 -3.52
N GLU A 63 7.41 -1.88 -2.23
CA GLU A 63 7.15 -3.23 -1.72
C GLU A 63 5.94 -3.87 -2.39
N LEU A 64 4.85 -3.11 -2.59
CA LEU A 64 3.63 -3.56 -3.26
C LEU A 64 3.84 -3.80 -4.76
N GLU A 65 4.65 -2.98 -5.43
CA GLU A 65 5.00 -3.16 -6.83
C GLU A 65 5.84 -4.42 -7.03
N ASP A 66 6.82 -4.65 -6.17
CA ASP A 66 7.69 -5.83 -6.22
C ASP A 66 6.92 -7.15 -6.06
N ILE A 67 5.81 -7.16 -5.31
CA ILE A 67 4.92 -8.34 -5.17
C ILE A 67 3.77 -8.35 -6.20
N GLY A 68 3.80 -7.42 -7.17
CA GLY A 68 2.85 -7.35 -8.28
C GLY A 68 1.46 -6.83 -7.93
N VAL A 69 1.29 -6.14 -6.79
CA VAL A 69 0.00 -5.60 -6.36
C VAL A 69 -0.32 -4.27 -7.05
N ILE A 70 0.70 -3.49 -7.40
CA ILE A 70 0.55 -2.21 -8.12
C ILE A 70 1.59 -2.06 -9.24
N SER A 71 1.34 -1.15 -10.19
CA SER A 71 2.25 -0.79 -11.29
C SER A 71 2.43 0.72 -11.36
N ARG A 72 3.68 1.19 -11.57
CA ARG A 72 4.02 2.61 -11.70
C ARG A 72 3.34 3.36 -12.86
N LYS A 73 2.72 2.67 -13.84
CA LYS A 73 2.27 3.32 -15.09
C LYS A 73 1.01 4.18 -14.97
N ILE A 74 0.25 4.04 -13.88
CA ILE A 74 -0.78 4.94 -13.34
C ILE A 74 -1.17 4.21 -12.06
N VAL A 75 -1.11 4.89 -10.90
CA VAL A 75 -1.69 4.33 -9.70
C VAL A 75 -3.17 4.06 -10.03
N TYR A 76 -3.65 2.84 -9.79
CA TYR A 76 -4.96 2.29 -10.18
C TYR A 76 -5.04 1.75 -11.61
N ASP A 77 -4.51 0.55 -11.79
CA ASP A 77 -5.34 -0.47 -12.41
C ASP A 77 -5.43 -1.65 -11.45
N ARG A 78 -6.65 -2.12 -11.16
CA ARG A 78 -6.85 -3.34 -10.36
C ARG A 78 -6.42 -4.51 -11.24
N ALA A 79 -5.11 -4.77 -11.29
CA ALA A 79 -4.60 -5.99 -11.87
C ALA A 79 -5.01 -7.14 -10.94
N MET A 80 -6.19 -7.72 -11.21
CA MET A 80 -6.45 -9.09 -10.78
C MET A 80 -5.45 -9.98 -11.50
N ALA A 81 -4.41 -10.39 -10.79
CA ALA A 81 -3.69 -11.61 -11.12
C ALA A 81 -4.42 -12.77 -10.42
N VAL A 82 -5.40 -13.33 -11.12
CA VAL A 82 -5.79 -14.75 -10.98
C VAL A 82 -4.93 -15.56 -11.94
#